data_AF-A0A521HXU1-F1
#
_entry.id   AF-A0A521HXU1-F1
#
_cell.length_a   1.000
_cell.length_b   1.000
_cell.length_c   1.000
_cell.angle_alpha   90.00
_cell.angle_beta   90.00
_cell.angle_gamma   90.00
#
_symmetry.space_group_name_H-M   'P 1'
#
loop_
_entity.id
_entity.type
_entity.pdbx_description
1 polymer ?
#
loop_
_entity_poly.entity_id
_entity_poly.type
_entity_poly.pdbx_seq_one_letter_code
_entity_poly.pdbx_strand_id
1 'polypeptide(L)'
;YTNLDLAAAGRVWQHGSIIESMLNGLAAEIFVENPTLAGIDGFVHESGETRWAIETAKTHGIALPAIEESFDVRIRSQHGDVNFATRTLAALRNKFGGHTINRKD
;
A
#
# COMPACT_ATOMS: atom_id res chain seq x y z
N TYR A 1 -5.65 15.73 -0.84
CA TYR A 1 -4.21 15.94 -1.11
C TYR A 1 -3.95 16.84 -2.32
N THR A 2 -4.93 17.58 -2.84
CA THR A 2 -4.85 18.29 -4.13
C THR A 2 -3.82 19.43 -4.19
N ASN A 3 -3.38 19.94 -3.03
CA ASN A 3 -2.43 21.05 -2.93
C ASN A 3 -1.08 20.64 -2.31
N LEU A 4 -0.80 19.33 -2.22
CA LEU A 4 0.45 18.80 -1.65
C LEU A 4 1.25 18.07 -2.72
N ASP A 5 2.52 18.44 -2.89
CA ASP A 5 3.47 17.66 -3.66
C ASP A 5 3.88 16.43 -2.86
N LEU A 6 3.28 15.29 -3.20
CA LEU A 6 3.52 14.02 -2.51
C LEU A 6 4.92 13.46 -2.79
N ALA A 7 5.52 13.77 -3.92
CA ALA A 7 6.90 13.39 -4.20
C ALA A 7 7.86 14.17 -3.31
N ALA A 8 7.63 15.48 -3.13
CA ALA A 8 8.39 16.29 -2.19
C ALA A 8 8.20 15.83 -0.74
N ALA A 9 6.97 15.53 -0.32
CA ALA A 9 6.69 15.00 1.01
C ALA A 9 7.43 13.67 1.26
N GLY A 10 7.40 12.75 0.29
CA GLY A 10 8.14 11.49 0.36
C GLY A 10 9.65 11.71 0.47
N ARG A 11 10.22 12.69 -0.24
CA ARG A 11 11.63 13.07 -0.06
C ARG A 11 11.94 13.56 1.34
N VAL A 12 11.07 14.36 1.96
CA VAL A 12 11.28 14.81 3.36
C VAL A 12 11.38 13.62 4.31
N TRP A 13 10.56 12.58 4.13
CA TRP A 13 10.64 11.36 4.95
C TRP A 13 11.94 10.55 4.71
N GLN A 14 12.67 10.81 3.64
CA GLN A 14 13.92 10.12 3.29
C GLN A 14 15.19 10.88 3.67
N HIS A 15 15.09 12.00 4.40
CA HIS A 15 16.27 12.79 4.77
C HIS A 15 16.31 12.99 6.29
N GLY A 16 16.85 12.00 7.00
CA GLY A 16 17.09 12.09 8.45
C GLY A 16 15.84 11.95 9.30
N SER A 17 14.79 11.33 8.75
CA SER A 17 13.55 11.04 9.49
C SER A 17 13.62 9.65 10.15
N ILE A 18 12.86 9.45 11.22
CA ILE A 18 12.77 8.13 11.90
C ILE A 18 12.18 7.05 10.98
N ILE A 19 11.34 7.44 10.02
CA ILE A 19 10.63 6.51 9.12
C ILE A 19 11.33 6.34 7.76
N GLU A 20 12.59 6.78 7.66
CA GLU A 20 13.43 6.55 6.49
C GLU A 20 13.50 5.04 6.19
N SER A 21 13.14 4.69 4.96
CA SER A 21 12.96 3.29 4.56
C SER A 21 12.85 3.13 3.06
N MET A 22 13.24 1.95 2.55
CA MET A 22 13.13 1.61 1.13
C MET A 22 11.70 1.80 0.59
N LEU A 23 10.66 1.40 1.34
CA LEU A 23 9.27 1.56 0.92
C LEU A 23 8.85 3.02 0.76
N ASN A 24 9.28 3.91 1.67
CA ASN A 24 9.00 5.34 1.55
C ASN A 24 9.77 5.97 0.37
N GLY A 25 10.95 5.45 0.03
CA GLY A 25 11.68 5.83 -1.18
C GLY A 25 10.90 5.47 -2.45
N LEU A 26 10.41 4.22 -2.53
CA LEU A 26 9.57 3.78 -3.64
C LEU A 26 8.26 4.56 -3.75
N ALA A 27 7.66 4.94 -2.63
CA ALA A 27 6.46 5.79 -2.62
C ALA A 27 6.76 7.16 -3.26
N ALA A 28 7.89 7.78 -2.93
CA ALA A 28 8.30 9.05 -3.53
C ALA A 28 8.52 8.91 -5.05
N GLU A 29 9.18 7.84 -5.51
CA GLU A 29 9.36 7.56 -6.94
C GLU A 29 8.03 7.39 -7.68
N ILE A 30 7.08 6.64 -7.10
CA ILE A 30 5.73 6.45 -7.66
C ILE A 30 5.06 7.81 -7.90
N PHE A 31 5.17 8.74 -6.95
CA PHE A 31 4.56 10.07 -7.09
C PHE A 31 5.32 11.01 -8.02
N VAL A 32 6.60 10.75 -8.31
CA VAL A 32 7.33 11.44 -9.40
C VAL A 32 6.82 10.95 -10.75
N GLU A 33 6.67 9.63 -10.91
CA GLU A 33 6.31 8.99 -12.18
C GLU A 33 4.83 9.15 -12.53
N ASN A 34 3.94 8.96 -11.56
CA ASN A 34 2.49 9.03 -11.73
C ASN A 34 1.83 9.74 -10.53
N PRO A 35 1.91 11.09 -10.47
CA PRO A 35 1.42 11.87 -9.33
C PRO A 35 -0.07 11.68 -9.03
N THR A 36 -0.87 11.36 -10.05
CA THR A 36 -2.33 11.18 -9.93
C THR A 36 -2.75 9.73 -9.77
N LEU A 37 -1.80 8.78 -9.84
CA LEU A 37 -2.05 7.34 -9.87
C LEU A 37 -3.03 6.96 -10.99
N ALA A 38 -2.93 7.62 -12.14
CA ALA A 38 -3.79 7.39 -13.29
C ALA A 38 -3.64 5.94 -13.80
N GLY A 39 -4.77 5.34 -14.21
CA GLY A 39 -4.80 3.98 -14.74
C GLY A 39 -4.65 2.85 -13.72
N ILE A 40 -4.52 3.14 -12.42
CA ILE A 40 -4.47 2.13 -11.34
C ILE A 40 -5.86 2.01 -10.72
N ASP A 41 -6.45 0.82 -10.75
CA ASP A 41 -7.81 0.60 -10.21
C ASP A 41 -7.84 0.64 -8.67
N GLY A 42 -6.78 0.20 -8.01
CA GLY A 42 -6.66 0.09 -6.56
C GLY A 42 -7.06 -1.27 -5.99
N PHE A 43 -7.26 -2.30 -6.83
CA PHE A 43 -7.42 -3.68 -6.38
C PHE A 43 -6.08 -4.21 -5.86
N VAL A 44 -6.08 -4.80 -4.67
CA VAL A 44 -4.86 -5.36 -4.05
C VAL A 44 -5.03 -6.85 -3.75
N HIS A 45 -4.28 -7.67 -4.48
CA HIS A 45 -4.31 -9.13 -4.33
C HIS A 45 -3.80 -9.58 -2.96
N GLU A 46 -4.42 -10.63 -2.41
CA GLU A 46 -4.07 -11.28 -1.15
C GLU A 46 -3.50 -12.68 -1.43
N SER A 47 -2.31 -13.00 -0.90
CA SER A 47 -1.58 -14.23 -1.24
C SER A 47 -1.76 -15.38 -0.24
N GLY A 48 -2.48 -15.17 0.86
CA GLY A 48 -2.71 -16.13 1.94
C GLY A 48 -1.82 -15.92 3.17
N GLU A 49 -0.64 -15.31 3.02
CA GLU A 49 0.36 -15.21 4.10
C GLU A 49 -0.12 -14.39 5.29
N THR A 50 -0.73 -13.21 5.05
CA THR A 50 -1.27 -12.37 6.13
C THR A 50 -2.45 -13.05 6.81
N ARG A 51 -3.30 -13.74 6.04
CA ARG A 51 -4.42 -14.51 6.59
C ARG A 51 -3.92 -15.62 7.51
N TRP A 52 -2.94 -16.39 7.06
CA TRP A 52 -2.30 -17.43 7.87
C TRP A 52 -1.73 -16.86 9.18
N ALA A 53 -1.06 -15.71 9.13
CA ALA A 53 -0.51 -15.07 10.33
C ALA A 53 -1.60 -14.66 11.33
N ILE A 54 -2.71 -14.09 10.86
CA ILE A 54 -3.86 -13.71 11.69
C ILE A 54 -4.48 -14.94 12.35
N GLU A 55 -4.76 -16.01 11.59
CA GLU A 55 -5.36 -17.23 12.14
C GLU A 55 -4.44 -17.95 13.14
N THR A 56 -3.12 -17.91 12.89
CA THR A 56 -2.11 -18.43 13.82
C THR A 56 -2.11 -17.62 15.12
N ALA A 57 -2.13 -16.29 15.04
CA ALA A 57 -2.18 -15.43 16.22
C ALA A 57 -3.44 -15.65 17.06
N LYS A 58 -4.61 -15.82 16.41
CA LYS A 58 -5.87 -16.20 17.07
C LYS A 58 -5.74 -17.51 17.84
N THR A 59 -5.14 -18.53 17.24
CA THR A 59 -4.90 -19.83 17.88
C THR A 59 -4.05 -19.71 19.16
N HIS A 60 -3.14 -18.73 19.20
CA HIS A 60 -2.27 -18.45 20.34
C HIS A 60 -2.80 -17.34 21.29
N GLY A 61 -3.98 -16.77 21.02
CA GLY A 61 -4.53 -15.67 21.83
C GLY A 61 -3.72 -14.37 21.74
N ILE A 62 -3.01 -14.14 20.63
CA ILE A 62 -2.20 -12.94 20.38
C ILE A 62 -3.02 -11.97 19.52
N ALA A 63 -3.22 -10.74 20.00
CA ALA A 63 -3.92 -9.71 19.25
C ALA A 63 -2.99 -9.04 18.23
N LEU A 64 -3.45 -8.88 16.98
CA LEU A 64 -2.70 -8.23 15.89
C LEU A 64 -3.49 -7.08 15.24
N PRO A 65 -3.98 -6.08 16.01
CA PRO A 65 -4.96 -5.11 15.53
C PRO A 65 -4.51 -4.34 14.29
N ALA A 66 -3.25 -3.89 14.24
CA ALA A 66 -2.74 -3.17 13.07
C ALA A 66 -2.66 -4.04 11.80
N ILE A 67 -2.38 -5.34 11.95
CA ILE A 67 -2.29 -6.28 10.83
C ILE A 67 -3.68 -6.67 10.35
N GLU A 68 -4.63 -6.90 11.27
CA GLU A 68 -6.03 -7.19 10.97
C GLU A 68 -6.67 -6.02 10.19
N GLU A 69 -6.52 -4.78 10.68
CA GLU A 69 -7.05 -3.61 9.97
C GLU A 69 -6.40 -3.40 8.59
N SER A 70 -5.08 -3.63 8.49
CA SER A 70 -4.37 -3.55 7.21
C SER A 70 -4.83 -4.63 6.22
N PHE A 71 -5.16 -5.82 6.74
CA PHE A 71 -5.71 -6.91 5.96
C PHE A 71 -7.12 -6.60 5.47
N ASP A 72 -7.96 -6.01 6.31
CA ASP A 72 -9.33 -5.64 5.95
C ASP A 72 -9.37 -4.58 4.84
N VAL A 73 -8.48 -3.58 4.87
CA VAL A 73 -8.33 -2.62 3.77
C VAL A 73 -8.05 -3.35 2.45
N ARG A 74 -7.20 -4.39 2.48
CA ARG A 74 -6.89 -5.19 1.30
C ARG A 74 -8.11 -5.97 0.82
N ILE A 75 -8.83 -6.65 1.72
CA ILE A 75 -10.02 -7.43 1.35
C ILE A 75 -11.12 -6.52 0.79
N ARG A 76 -11.40 -5.38 1.42
CA ARG A 76 -12.40 -4.42 0.92
C ARG A 76 -12.07 -3.91 -0.49
N SER A 77 -10.79 -3.70 -0.80
CA SER A 77 -10.37 -3.32 -2.16
C SER A 77 -10.75 -4.34 -3.24
N GLN A 78 -10.80 -5.63 -2.88
CA GLN A 78 -11.20 -6.70 -3.80
C GLN A 78 -12.71 -6.72 -4.07
N HIS A 79 -13.48 -6.02 -3.24
CA HIS A 79 -14.93 -5.82 -3.38
C HIS A 79 -15.28 -4.42 -3.91
N GLY A 80 -14.32 -3.70 -4.47
CA GLY A 80 -14.55 -2.40 -5.12
C GLY A 80 -14.40 -1.19 -4.21
N ASP A 81 -14.09 -1.36 -2.92
CA ASP A 81 -13.70 -0.25 -2.03
C ASP A 81 -12.25 0.16 -2.31
N VAL A 82 -12.06 0.77 -3.48
CA VAL A 82 -10.77 1.25 -3.96
C VAL A 82 -10.66 2.76 -3.75
N ASN A 83 -9.51 3.19 -3.26
CA ASN A 83 -9.27 4.59 -2.92
C ASN A 83 -7.83 5.01 -3.22
N PHE A 84 -7.46 6.21 -2.80
CA PHE A 84 -6.09 6.71 -2.98
C PHE A 84 -5.03 5.81 -2.32
N ALA A 85 -5.29 5.31 -1.10
CA ALA A 85 -4.35 4.47 -0.37
C ALA A 85 -4.18 3.10 -1.04
N THR A 86 -5.27 2.47 -1.50
CA THR A 86 -5.18 1.15 -2.16
C THR A 86 -4.50 1.24 -3.54
N ARG A 87 -4.71 2.32 -4.29
CA ARG A 87 -3.95 2.60 -5.53
C ARG A 87 -2.46 2.81 -5.27
N THR A 88 -2.11 3.54 -4.22
CA THR A 88 -0.71 3.70 -3.80
C THR A 88 -0.10 2.35 -3.42
N LEU A 89 -0.84 1.53 -2.66
CA LEU A 89 -0.40 0.19 -2.26
C LEU A 89 -0.20 -0.74 -3.47
N ALA A 90 -1.10 -0.71 -4.46
CA ALA A 90 -0.96 -1.48 -5.69
C ALA A 90 0.31 -1.08 -6.46
N ALA A 91 0.57 0.22 -6.58
CA ALA A 91 1.79 0.74 -7.20
C ALA A 91 3.06 0.31 -6.45
N LEU A 92 3.06 0.38 -5.11
CA LEU A 92 4.17 -0.08 -4.27
C LEU A 92 4.47 -1.56 -4.50
N ARG A 93 3.44 -2.41 -4.46
CA ARG A 93 3.57 -3.86 -4.70
C ARG A 93 4.15 -4.16 -6.08
N ASN A 94 3.79 -3.37 -7.09
CA ASN A 94 4.42 -3.48 -8.40
C ASN A 94 5.90 -3.10 -8.37
N LYS A 95 6.27 -1.96 -7.76
CA LYS A 95 7.66 -1.48 -7.67
C LYS A 95 8.59 -2.46 -6.96
N PHE A 96 8.24 -2.94 -5.75
CA PHE A 96 9.15 -3.79 -4.98
C PHE A 96 9.05 -5.28 -5.36
N GLY A 97 7.88 -5.74 -5.80
CA GLY A 97 7.58 -7.17 -5.94
C GLY A 97 7.18 -7.60 -7.34
N GLY A 98 7.11 -6.69 -8.31
CA GLY A 98 6.68 -6.99 -9.68
C GLY A 98 5.22 -7.43 -9.80
N HIS A 99 4.39 -7.21 -8.76
CA HIS A 99 2.99 -7.61 -8.79
C HIS A 99 2.22 -6.86 -9.89
N THR A 100 1.40 -7.59 -10.66
CA THR A 100 0.56 -7.01 -11.72
C THR A 100 -0.40 -5.98 -11.17
N ILE A 101 -0.50 -4.83 -11.85
CA ILE A 101 -1.49 -3.79 -11.56
C ILE A 101 -2.70 -4.02 -12.44
N ASN A 102 -3.88 -4.06 -11.82
CA ASN A 102 -5.14 -4.03 -12.55
C ASN A 102 -5.40 -2.60 -13.06
N ARG A 103 -5.81 -2.50 -14.33
CA ARG A 103 -6.01 -1.20 -14.96
C ARG A 103 -7.40 -0.66 -14.68
N LYS A 104 -7.46 0.65 -14.47
CA LYS A 104 -8.71 1.40 -14.47
C LYS A 104 -8.96 1.95 -15.87
N ASP A 105 -10.11 1.62 -16.45
CA ASP A 105 -10.61 2.23 -17.69
C ASP A 105 -10.84 3.74 -17.55
#